data_AF-A0A640QMZ4-F1
#
_entry.id   AF-A0A640QMZ4-F1
#
_cell.length_a   1.000
_cell.length_b   1.000
_cell.length_c   1.000
_cell.angle_alpha   90.00
_cell.angle_beta   90.00
_cell.angle_gamma   90.00
#
_symmetry.space_group_name_H-M   'P 1'
#
loop_
_entity.id
_entity.type
_entity.pdbx_description
1 polymer ?
#
loop_
_entity_poly.entity_id
_entity_poly.type
_entity_poly.pdbx_seq_one_letter_code
_entity_poly.pdbx_strand_id
1 'polypeptide(L)'
;MDSFLSKAALSIGGLAAFGAAVFFGLYKEWLSLEIFSQISPDQTFTLMVIFLVLVFLSLIGFLVVHALQSSKVNIAKAKNNSVSIINNK
;
A
#
# COMPACT_ATOMS: atom_id res chain seq x y z
N MET A 1 22.34 -13.21 11.10
CA MET A 1 21.07 -12.46 10.98
C MET A 1 21.36 -11.06 10.48
N ASP A 2 21.83 -11.02 9.24
CA ASP A 2 21.63 -10.03 8.17
C ASP A 2 21.03 -8.68 8.57
N SER A 3 21.90 -7.69 8.78
CA SER A 3 21.57 -6.30 9.14
C SER A 3 20.59 -5.62 8.16
N PHE A 4 20.48 -6.14 6.94
CA PHE A 4 19.51 -5.72 5.93
C PHE A 4 18.07 -6.02 6.35
N LEU A 5 17.78 -7.21 6.91
CA LEU A 5 16.44 -7.54 7.38
C LEU A 5 16.03 -6.65 8.54
N SER A 6 16.96 -6.34 9.45
CA SER A 6 16.70 -5.44 10.59
C SER A 6 16.39 -4.01 10.13
N LYS A 7 17.15 -3.47 9.16
CA LYS A 7 16.87 -2.14 8.59
C LYS A 7 15.55 -2.08 7.83
N ALA A 8 15.26 -3.11 7.03
CA ALA A 8 13.98 -3.22 6.32
C ALA A 8 12.81 -3.30 7.30
N ALA A 9 12.91 -4.16 8.32
CA ALA A 9 11.89 -4.29 9.38
C ALA A 9 11.66 -2.97 10.13
N LEU A 10 12.71 -2.20 10.43
CA LEU A 10 12.58 -0.90 11.08
C LEU A 10 11.85 0.12 10.19
N SER A 11 12.17 0.15 8.90
CA SER A 11 11.51 1.05 7.94
C SER A 11 10.04 0.71 7.73
N ILE A 12 9.72 -0.58 7.56
CA ILE A 12 8.35 -1.06 7.40
C ILE A 12 7.56 -0.85 8.68
N GLY A 13 8.16 -1.14 9.84
CA GLY A 13 7.56 -0.90 11.14
C GLY A 13 7.28 0.58 11.41
N GLY A 14 8.22 1.48 11.03
CA GLY A 14 8.02 2.92 11.12
C GLY A 14 6.88 3.42 10.24
N LEU A 15 6.80 2.94 8.99
CA LEU A 15 5.70 3.29 8.08
C LEU A 15 4.36 2.77 8.58
N ALA A 16 4.33 1.54 9.10
CA ALA A 16 3.13 0.93 9.68
C ALA A 16 2.68 1.68 10.94
N ALA A 17 3.60 2.08 11.82
CA ALA A 17 3.30 2.85 13.02
C ALA A 17 2.77 4.25 12.68
N PHE A 18 3.37 4.92 11.70
CA PHE A 18 2.89 6.21 11.21
C PHE A 18 1.50 6.08 10.59
N GLY A 19 1.30 5.07 9.73
CA GLY A 19 0.00 4.76 9.15
C GLY A 19 -1.06 4.49 10.21
N ALA A 20 -0.75 3.67 11.21
CA ALA A 20 -1.64 3.36 12.33
C ALA A 20 -1.96 4.59 13.18
N ALA A 21 -0.99 5.49 13.40
CA ALA A 21 -1.20 6.73 14.14
C ALA A 21 -2.15 7.69 13.40
N VAL A 22 -1.95 7.86 12.09
CA VAL A 22 -2.86 8.65 11.24
C VAL A 22 -4.25 8.03 11.22
N PHE A 23 -4.33 6.71 11.07
CA PHE A 23 -5.60 5.97 11.09
C PHE A 23 -6.32 6.13 12.43
N PHE A 24 -5.58 6.06 13.54
CA PHE A 24 -6.13 6.25 14.88
C PHE A 24 -6.67 7.67 15.09
N GLY A 25 -5.95 8.70 14.66
CA GLY A 25 -6.41 10.09 14.73
C GLY A 25 -7.72 10.29 13.96
N LEU A 26 -7.76 9.82 12.71
CA LEU A 26 -8.96 9.88 11.87
C LEU A 26 -10.12 9.08 12.47
N TYR A 27 -9.87 7.86 12.99
CA TYR A 27 -10.92 7.05 13.62
C TYR A 27 -11.47 7.71 14.88
N LYS A 28 -10.63 8.36 15.68
CA LYS A 28 -11.07 8.99 16.93
C LYS A 28 -12.04 10.14 16.68
N GLU A 29 -11.76 10.97 15.68
CA GLU A 29 -12.70 12.03 15.25
C GLU A 29 -13.89 11.44 14.51
N TRP A 30 -13.68 10.45 13.65
CA TRP A 30 -14.75 9.84 12.87
C TRP A 30 -15.80 9.13 13.75
N LEU A 31 -15.36 8.39 14.77
CA LEU A 31 -16.23 7.74 15.76
C LEU A 31 -16.95 8.74 16.68
N SER A 32 -16.54 10.01 16.70
CA SER A 32 -17.22 11.07 17.46
C SER A 32 -18.42 11.66 16.72
N LEU A 33 -18.65 11.29 15.45
CA LEU A 33 -19.83 11.73 14.70
C LEU A 33 -21.12 11.22 15.34
N GLU A 34 -22.14 12.07 15.29
CA GLU A 34 -23.46 11.79 15.87
C GLU A 34 -24.12 10.52 15.31
N ILE A 35 -23.78 10.12 14.08
CA ILE A 35 -24.29 8.88 13.48
C ILE A 35 -23.84 7.63 14.26
N PHE A 36 -22.65 7.66 14.85
CA PHE A 36 -22.12 6.57 15.68
C PHE A 36 -22.76 6.55 17.08
N SER A 37 -23.33 7.67 17.52
CA SER A 37 -24.07 7.74 18.78
C SER A 37 -25.46 7.09 18.70
N GLN A 38 -25.98 6.91 17.49
CA GLN A 38 -27.31 6.34 17.22
C GLN A 38 -27.29 4.83 16.94
N ILE A 39 -26.11 4.23 16.82
CA ILE A 39 -25.92 2.81 16.51
C ILE A 39 -25.27 2.07 17.68
N SER A 40 -25.51 0.77 17.79
CA SER A 40 -24.97 0.00 18.91
C SER A 40 -23.43 -0.14 18.80
N PRO A 41 -22.73 -0.34 19.93
CA PRO A 41 -21.30 -0.59 19.93
C PRO A 41 -20.90 -1.78 19.04
N ASP A 42 -21.71 -2.84 19.01
CA ASP A 42 -21.47 -4.04 18.21
C ASP A 42 -21.57 -3.76 16.70
N GLN A 43 -22.53 -2.92 16.30
CA GLN A 43 -22.67 -2.48 14.91
C GLN A 43 -21.50 -1.61 14.49
N THR A 44 -21.09 -0.68 15.35
CA THR A 44 -19.92 0.17 15.12
C THR A 44 -18.66 -0.68 14.92
N PHE A 45 -18.42 -1.64 15.82
CA PHE A 45 -17.30 -2.56 15.72
C PHE A 45 -17.31 -3.34 14.40
N THR A 46 -18.46 -3.89 14.02
CA THR A 46 -18.62 -4.62 12.76
C THR A 46 -18.30 -3.73 11.56
N LEU A 47 -18.77 -2.48 11.56
CA LEU A 47 -18.49 -1.51 10.51
C LEU A 47 -16.99 -1.19 10.40
N MET A 48 -16.30 -1.04 11.54
CA MET A 48 -14.85 -0.81 11.58
C MET A 48 -14.08 -1.98 10.94
N VAL A 49 -14.50 -3.22 11.24
CA VAL A 49 -13.87 -4.43 10.69
C VAL A 49 -14.10 -4.54 9.18
N ILE A 50 -15.31 -4.27 8.70
CA ILE A 50 -15.62 -4.25 7.27
C ILE A 50 -14.74 -3.21 6.56
N PHE A 51 -14.66 -1.99 7.09
CA PHE A 51 -13.85 -0.93 6.51
C PHE A 51 -12.36 -1.30 6.45
N LEU A 52 -11.83 -1.90 7.53
CA LEU A 52 -10.47 -2.39 7.57
C LEU A 52 -10.19 -3.42 6.47
N VAL A 53 -11.09 -4.39 6.29
CA VAL A 53 -10.99 -5.40 5.23
C VAL A 53 -11.01 -4.76 3.84
N LEU A 54 -11.88 -3.77 3.61
CA LEU A 54 -11.94 -3.02 2.35
C LEU A 54 -10.63 -2.28 2.05
N VAL A 55 -10.01 -1.66 3.05
CA VAL A 55 -8.72 -0.97 2.89
C VAL A 55 -7.62 -1.94 2.48
N PHE A 56 -7.54 -3.11 3.11
CA PHE A 56 -6.58 -4.14 2.72
C PHE A 56 -6.84 -4.69 1.30
N LEU A 57 -8.11 -4.93 0.94
CA LEU A 57 -8.49 -5.33 -0.43
C LEU A 57 -8.08 -4.27 -1.46
N SER A 58 -8.30 -2.99 -1.15
CA SER A 58 -7.91 -1.87 -2.01
C SER A 58 -6.38 -1.79 -2.16
N LEU A 59 -5.63 -1.95 -1.07
CA LEU A 59 -4.17 -1.99 -1.11
C LEU A 59 -3.65 -3.14 -1.97
N ILE A 60 -4.22 -4.34 -1.83
CA ILE A 60 -3.87 -5.50 -2.66
C ILE A 60 -4.20 -5.21 -4.12
N GLY A 61 -5.40 -4.69 -4.42
CA GLY A 61 -5.79 -4.31 -5.78
C GLY A 61 -4.83 -3.29 -6.40
N PHE A 62 -4.44 -2.28 -5.63
CA PHE A 62 -3.47 -1.27 -6.05
C PHE A 62 -2.09 -1.88 -6.33
N LEU A 63 -1.59 -2.77 -5.44
CA LEU A 63 -0.33 -3.48 -5.65
C LEU A 63 -0.36 -4.35 -6.89
N VAL A 64 -1.47 -5.06 -7.14
CA VAL A 64 -1.65 -5.89 -8.35
C VAL A 64 -1.60 -5.01 -9.60
N VAL A 65 -2.35 -3.91 -9.64
CA VAL A 65 -2.33 -2.97 -10.78
C VAL A 65 -0.92 -2.40 -11.00
N HIS A 66 -0.26 -1.98 -9.92
CA HIS A 66 1.09 -1.43 -9.99
C HIS A 66 2.13 -2.47 -10.47
N ALA A 67 2.02 -3.73 -10.05
CA ALA A 67 2.87 -4.82 -10.50
C ALA A 67 2.65 -5.14 -11.99
N LEU A 68 1.39 -5.16 -12.44
CA LEU A 68 1.04 -5.33 -13.85
C LEU A 68 1.55 -4.16 -14.72
N GLN A 69 1.51 -2.93 -14.20
CA GLN A 69 2.02 -1.77 -14.90
C GLN A 69 3.55 -1.72 -14.96
N SER A 70 4.23 -2.13 -13.89
CA SER A 70 5.70 -2.27 -13.85
C SER A 70 6.21 -3.37 -14.79
N SER A 71 5.37 -4.36 -15.09
CA SER A 71 5.66 -5.42 -16.06
C SER A 71 5.60 -4.94 -17.52
N LYS A 72 5.09 -3.74 -17.79
CA LYS A 72 5.29 -3.04 -19.07
C LYS A 72 6.67 -2.39 -19.10
N VAL A 73 7.71 -3.21 -18.92
CA VAL A 73 9.10 -2.81 -19.20
C VAL A 73 9.15 -2.37 -20.65
N ASN A 74 9.80 -1.23 -20.89
CA ASN A 74 10.09 -0.65 -22.19
C ASN A 74 10.74 -1.69 -23.11
N ILE A 75 9.93 -2.49 -23.81
CA ILE A 75 10.37 -3.17 -25.00
C ILE A 75 10.54 -2.06 -26.02
N ALA A 76 11.73 -1.45 -26.02
CA ALA A 76 12.22 -0.70 -27.14
C ALA A 76 12.18 -1.66 -28.33
N LYS A 77 11.08 -1.64 -29.08
CA LYS A 77 11.00 -2.31 -30.36
C LYS A 77 12.03 -1.60 -31.23
N ALA A 78 13.19 -2.26 -31.41
CA ALA A 78 14.14 -1.90 -32.44
C ALA A 78 13.41 -1.98 -33.78
N LYS A 79 12.85 -0.84 -34.21
CA LYS A 79 12.28 -0.68 -35.53
C LYS A 79 13.46 -0.36 -36.44
N ASN A 80 14.01 -1.42 -37.04
CA ASN A 80 15.05 -1.44 -38.09
C ASN A 80 16.49 -1.74 -37.60
N ASN A 81 17.20 -2.53 -38.43
CA ASN A 81 18.52 -3.17 -38.36
C ASN A 81 19.72 -2.34 -37.82
N SER A 82 19.58 -1.64 -36.69
CA SER A 82 20.72 -0.94 -36.08
C SER A 82 21.42 -1.87 -35.09
N VAL A 83 22.43 -2.59 -35.59
CA VAL A 83 23.46 -3.23 -34.76
C VAL A 83 24.13 -2.12 -33.94
N SER A 84 23.88 -2.07 -32.63
CA SER A 84 24.66 -1.23 -31.74
C SER A 84 26.03 -1.87 -31.55
N ILE A 85 27.04 -1.34 -32.24
CA ILE A 85 28.44 -1.70 -32.02
C ILE A 85 28.81 -1.18 -30.63
N ILE A 86 28.99 -2.09 -29.67
CA ILE A 86 29.60 -1.77 -28.38
C ILE A 86 31.10 -1.66 -28.68
N ASN A 87 31.59 -0.44 -28.95
CA ASN A 87 33.01 -0.21 -29.07
C ASN A 87 33.62 -0.24 -27.67
N ASN A 88 34.17 -1.39 -27.28
CA ASN A 88 35.02 -1.52 -26.11
C ASN A 88 36.42 -1.04 -26.50
N LYS A 89 36.90 0.02 -25.86
CA LYS A 89 38.23 0.58 -26.07
C LYS A 89 39.26 -0.18 -25.24
#